data_AF-A0A9C9YS22-F1
#
_entry.id   AF-A0A9C9YS22-F1
#
_cell.length_a   1.000
_cell.length_b   1.000
_cell.length_c   1.000
_cell.angle_alpha   90.00
_cell.angle_beta   90.00
_cell.angle_gamma   90.00
#
_symmetry.space_group_name_H-M   'P 1'
#
loop_
_entity.id
_entity.type
_entity.pdbx_description
1 polymer ?
#
loop_
_entity_poly.entity_id
_entity_poly.type
_entity_poly.pdbx_seq_one_letter_code
_entity_poly.pdbx_strand_id
1 'polypeptide(L)'
;MNTLTIRIPDQLAKEMEQVLARDHLTKSELVRRALAAYLLQHRQGGQPFSSALEQAGDLVGCFDGGPEDLSHNPEHLFDLGRA
;
A
#
# COMPACT_ATOMS: atom_id res chain seq x y z
N MET A 1 0.07 10.69 17.68
CA MET A 1 1.23 11.10 16.85
C MET A 1 2.42 11.27 17.78
N ASN A 2 3.58 10.73 17.43
CA ASN A 2 4.81 10.88 18.22
C ASN A 2 5.80 11.76 17.43
N THR A 3 6.56 12.60 18.13
CA THR A 3 7.52 13.52 17.51
C THR A 3 8.91 12.89 17.49
N LEU A 4 9.52 12.83 16.31
CA LEU A 4 10.88 12.34 16.11
C LEU A 4 11.77 13.49 15.63
N THR A 5 12.86 13.76 16.33
CA THR A 5 13.88 14.75 15.91
C THR A 5 15.10 14.00 15.40
N ILE A 6 15.48 14.25 14.15
CA ILE A 6 16.66 13.65 13.51
C ILE A 6 17.57 14.74 12.95
N ARG A 7 18.87 14.49 12.97
CA ARG A 7 19.85 15.33 12.26
C ARG A 7 19.96 14.83 10.82
N ILE A 8 19.82 15.73 9.88
CA ILE A 8 19.87 15.43 8.45
C ILE A 8 21.09 16.16 7.86
N PRO A 9 21.98 15.47 7.14
CA PRO A 9 23.09 16.12 6.44
C PRO A 9 22.59 17.15 5.42
N ASP A 10 23.33 18.25 5.24
CA ASP A 10 22.91 19.36 4.36
C ASP A 10 22.67 18.91 2.92
N GLN A 11 23.46 17.96 2.43
CA GLN A 11 23.30 17.41 1.09
C GLN A 11 21.95 16.71 0.92
N LEU A 12 21.57 15.87 1.89
CA LEU A 12 20.30 15.15 1.87
C LEU A 12 19.12 16.12 2.03
N ALA A 13 19.27 17.16 2.85
CA ALA A 13 18.26 18.21 2.98
C ALA A 13 17.99 18.92 1.64
N LYS A 14 19.02 19.21 0.85
CA LYS A 14 18.87 19.80 -0.49
C LYS A 14 18.12 18.89 -1.45
N GLU A 15 18.43 17.60 -1.45
CA GLU A 15 17.74 16.61 -2.28
C GLU A 15 16.27 16.47 -1.87
N MET A 16 15.97 16.48 -0.57
CA MET A 16 14.60 16.48 -0.07
C MET A 16 13.81 17.70 -0.56
N GLU A 17 14.37 18.91 -0.51
CA GLU A 17 13.67 20.12 -0.99
C GLU A 17 13.29 20.03 -2.47
N GLN A 18 14.13 19.43 -3.31
CA GLN A 18 13.82 19.22 -4.72
C GLN A 18 12.62 18.29 -4.93
N VAL A 19 12.54 17.20 -4.15
CA VAL A 19 11.43 16.25 -4.21
C VAL A 19 10.15 16.88 -3.68
N LEU A 20 10.23 17.59 -2.55
CA LEU A 20 9.08 18.26 -1.93
C LEU A 20 8.46 19.29 -2.86
N ALA A 21 9.28 20.06 -3.58
CA ALA A 21 8.82 21.05 -4.55
C ALA A 21 8.13 20.41 -5.77
N ARG A 22 8.63 19.26 -6.24
CA ARG A 22 8.07 18.54 -7.39
C ARG A 22 6.75 17.83 -7.05
N ASP A 23 6.68 17.22 -5.86
CA ASP A 23 5.58 16.33 -5.49
C ASP A 23 4.53 17.04 -4.61
N HIS A 24 4.72 18.33 -4.32
CA HIS A 24 3.88 19.15 -3.44
C HIS A 24 3.65 18.51 -2.05
N LEU A 25 4.69 17.90 -1.50
CA LEU A 25 4.64 17.22 -0.21
C LEU A 25 5.20 18.10 0.91
N THR A 26 4.80 17.80 2.14
CA THR A 26 5.43 18.37 3.34
C THR A 26 6.61 17.50 3.80
N LYS A 27 7.57 18.09 4.52
CA LYS A 27 8.73 17.36 5.08
C LYS A 27 8.29 16.14 5.90
N SER A 28 7.30 16.33 6.76
CA SER A 28 6.75 15.28 7.63
C SER A 28 6.09 14.17 6.80
N GLU A 29 5.42 14.51 5.71
CA GLU A 29 4.78 13.54 4.81
C GLU A 29 5.82 12.68 4.08
N LEU A 30 6.85 13.32 3.50
CA LEU A 30 7.94 12.61 2.84
C LEU A 30 8.65 11.63 3.79
N VAL A 31 8.99 12.09 5.01
CA VAL A 31 9.67 11.25 6.01
C VAL A 31 8.79 10.08 6.45
N ARG A 32 7.50 10.30 6.68
CA ARG A 32 6.57 9.20 7.01
C ARG A 32 6.46 8.17 5.89
N ARG A 33 6.36 8.60 4.63
CA ARG A 33 6.32 7.70 3.47
C ARG A 33 7.60 6.89 3.34
N ALA A 34 8.75 7.55 3.48
CA ALA A 34 10.05 6.89 3.41
C ALA A 34 10.20 5.83 4.51
N LEU A 35 9.82 6.15 5.76
CA LEU A 35 9.85 5.19 6.87
C LEU A 35 8.89 4.03 6.66
N ALA A 36 7.67 4.28 6.19
CA ALA A 36 6.69 3.24 5.89
C ALA A 36 7.20 2.30 4.79
N ALA A 37 7.75 2.84 3.70
CA ALA A 37 8.33 2.07 2.62
C ALA A 37 9.53 1.23 3.09
N TYR A 38 10.43 1.82 3.88
CA TYR A 38 11.57 1.12 4.46
C TYR A 38 11.12 -0.06 5.33
N LEU A 39 10.16 0.15 6.24
CA LEU A 39 9.64 -0.90 7.11
C LEU A 39 8.91 -2.00 6.33
N LEU A 40 8.17 -1.64 5.28
CA LEU A 40 7.52 -2.62 4.41
C LEU A 40 8.55 -3.51 3.71
N GLN A 41 9.60 -2.92 3.15
CA GLN A 41 10.68 -3.63 2.46
C GLN A 41 11.46 -4.55 3.42
N HIS A 42 11.66 -4.12 4.66
CA HIS A 42 12.33 -4.93 5.69
C HIS A 42 11.43 -6.01 6.30
N ARG A 43 10.11 -5.82 6.30
CA ARG A 43 9.17 -6.89 6.67
C ARG A 43 9.20 -8.03 5.67
N GLN A 44 9.36 -7.76 4.38
CA GLN A 44 9.41 -8.80 3.35
C GLN A 44 10.61 -9.75 3.48
N GLY A 45 11.67 -9.34 4.19
CA GLY A 45 12.81 -10.21 4.52
C GLY A 45 12.54 -11.23 5.65
N GLY A 46 11.39 -11.18 6.31
CA GLY A 46 11.06 -12.04 7.46
C GLY A 46 9.57 -12.32 7.69
N GLN A 47 8.69 -11.99 6.75
CA GLN A 47 7.27 -12.36 6.84
C GLN A 47 7.13 -13.83 6.40
N PRO A 48 6.49 -14.69 7.21
CA PRO A 48 6.03 -15.98 6.69
C PRO A 48 5.10 -15.71 5.51
N PHE A 49 5.12 -16.60 4.53
CA PHE A 49 4.24 -16.56 3.36
C PHE A 49 2.79 -16.31 3.82
N SER A 50 2.26 -15.11 3.57
CA SER A 50 0.86 -14.79 3.85
C SER A 50 0.02 -15.30 2.70
N SER A 51 -0.91 -16.21 2.99
CA SER A 51 -1.81 -16.72 1.97
C SER A 51 -2.71 -15.60 1.43
N ALA A 52 -3.15 -15.72 0.17
CA ALA A 52 -4.11 -14.77 -0.41
C ALA A 52 -5.38 -14.62 0.44
N LEU A 53 -5.77 -15.68 1.16
CA LEU A 53 -6.89 -15.67 2.11
C LEU A 53 -6.64 -14.75 3.30
N GLU A 54 -5.46 -14.82 3.93
CA GLU A 54 -5.11 -13.95 5.06
C GLU A 54 -5.05 -12.48 4.66
N GLN A 55 -4.66 -12.21 3.41
CA GLN A 55 -4.53 -10.85 2.88
C GLN A 55 -5.86 -10.23 2.44
N ALA A 56 -6.89 -11.05 2.17
CA ALA A 56 -8.21 -10.61 1.72
C ALA A 56 -9.34 -10.95 2.70
N GLY A 57 -9.02 -11.40 3.92
CA GLY A 57 -10.01 -11.84 4.91
C GLY A 57 -10.97 -10.73 5.35
N ASP A 58 -10.52 -9.48 5.32
CA ASP A 58 -11.33 -8.28 5.58
C ASP A 58 -12.29 -7.91 4.44
N LEU A 59 -12.07 -8.47 3.24
CA LEU A 59 -12.94 -8.27 2.07
C LEU A 59 -14.11 -9.27 2.04
N VAL A 60 -14.10 -10.29 2.90
CA VAL A 60 -15.19 -11.26 3.00
C VAL A 60 -16.47 -10.56 3.47
N GLY A 61 -17.50 -10.57 2.62
CA GLY A 61 -18.79 -9.93 2.91
C GLY A 61 -18.79 -8.40 2.76
N CYS A 62 -17.76 -7.80 2.15
CA CYS A 62 -17.71 -6.36 1.88
C CYS A 62 -18.61 -5.93 0.69
N PHE A 63 -19.14 -6.89 -0.08
CA PHE A 63 -19.96 -6.62 -1.25
C PHE A 63 -21.29 -7.36 -1.16
N ASP A 64 -22.39 -6.60 -1.23
CA ASP A 64 -23.76 -7.10 -1.34
C ASP A 64 -24.29 -6.83 -2.77
N GLY A 65 -24.95 -7.82 -3.37
CA GLY A 65 -25.59 -7.69 -4.70
C GLY A 65 -24.91 -8.43 -5.85
N GLY A 66 -23.95 -9.31 -5.56
CA GLY A 66 -23.37 -10.22 -6.54
C GLY A 66 -24.21 -11.50 -6.72
N PRO A 67 -23.98 -12.26 -7.81
CA PRO A 67 -24.55 -13.60 -7.95
C PRO A 67 -24.16 -14.48 -6.76
N GLU A 68 -25.07 -15.33 -6.31
CA GLU A 68 -24.88 -16.20 -5.14
C GLU A 68 -23.64 -17.10 -5.26
N ASP A 69 -23.27 -17.46 -6.50
CA ASP A 69 -22.07 -18.24 -6.77
C ASP A 69 -21.40 -17.85 -8.09
N LEU A 70 -20.15 -17.39 -7.99
CA LEU A 70 -19.26 -17.16 -9.14
C LEU A 70 -18.23 -18.29 -9.32
N SER A 71 -18.15 -19.24 -8.39
CA SER A 71 -17.12 -20.26 -8.35
C SER A 71 -17.50 -21.55 -9.07
N HIS A 72 -18.77 -21.97 -9.00
CA HIS A 72 -19.25 -23.18 -9.67
C HIS A 72 -20.13 -22.89 -10.90
N ASN A 73 -20.58 -21.64 -11.09
CA ASN A 73 -21.34 -21.25 -12.27
C ASN A 73 -20.57 -20.28 -13.20
N PRO A 74 -19.81 -20.80 -14.18
CA PRO A 74 -19.01 -19.99 -15.09
C PRO A 74 -19.84 -19.13 -16.06
N GLU A 75 -21.15 -19.37 -16.19
CA GLU A 75 -22.04 -18.54 -17.02
C GLU A 75 -22.10 -17.09 -16.52
N HIS A 76 -21.95 -16.88 -15.20
CA HIS A 76 -21.92 -15.53 -14.62
C HIS A 76 -20.63 -14.75 -14.94
N LEU A 77 -19.61 -15.40 -15.49
CA LEU A 77 -18.34 -14.78 -15.89
C LEU A 77 -18.23 -14.57 -17.41
N PHE A 78 -19.26 -14.92 -18.19
CA PHE A 78 -19.19 -15.00 -19.65
C PHE A 78 -18.76 -13.69 -20.34
N ASP A 79 -19.24 -12.56 -19.82
CA ASP A 79 -18.93 -11.22 -20.36
C ASP A 79 -17.89 -10.45 -19.52
N LEU A 80 -17.32 -11.08 -18.48
CA LEU A 80 -16.33 -10.44 -17.62
C LEU A 80 -15.05 -10.16 -18.43
N GLY A 81 -14.73 -8.89 -18.61
CA GLY A 81 -13.49 -8.46 -19.29
C GLY A 81 -13.57 -8.34 -20.81
N ARG A 82 -14.76 -8.44 -21.41
CA ARG A 82 -14.95 -8.03 -22.81
C ARG A 82 -15.23 -6.52 -22.87
N ALA A 83 -14.35 -5.79 -23.55
CA ALA A 83 -14.49 -4.37 -23.87
C ALA A 83 -15.22 -4.15 -25.20
#